data_AF-A0A0U5KQ06-F1
#
_entry.id   AF-A0A0U5KQ06-F1
#
_cell.length_a   1.000
_cell.length_b   1.000
_cell.length_c   1.000
_cell.angle_alpha   90.00
_cell.angle_beta   90.00
_cell.angle_gamma   90.00
#
_symmetry.space_group_name_H-M   'P 1'
#
loop_
_entity.id
_entity.type
_entity.pdbx_description
1 polymer ?
#
loop_
_entity_poly.entity_id
_entity_poly.type
_entity_poly.pdbx_seq_one_letter_code
_entity_poly.pdbx_strand_id
1 'polypeptide(L)'
;MKRKTRIHLWSIIISIVGVITLLLFAVSLIIAMLVGSDEGCDSSIDTATISAGGISNGNWKDKNSAEYKAAKTIFETLTKKMGFSGAGAAGAVGNAIGESGLDVWKPNGVGYNGLFQWSQNQRLIAGGIIKSVDPSELTLDNEIKLMQYELNHGYTKVKTSVGKATDVHQATWNWFIDYEGMAGNENQYGQQRDPGAQWAYQEFGGSNISSNDSLLNGAAATADTGVAQDQQNSACNTDGGDTASGKWGWPFKTIPKDGPTRYENGQQYGHTGMIRGGGNDFHDGYDFGSAIVGAGQPILAVHDGKVFKVANDVGWWYVWVKSSDGYNEVYQEAFNSRGDITVNEGDEIKVGDKIGTLSGSHLHLGITKKAITSSVQSGYSDDGTWLDPIKIIKEGINN
;
A
#
# COMPACT_ATOMS: atom_id res chain seq x y z
N MET A 1 -42.92 9.36 -64.71
CA MET A 1 -41.90 8.31 -64.53
C MET A 1 -40.70 8.81 -63.72
N LYS A 2 -40.77 8.89 -62.37
CA LYS A 2 -39.59 9.23 -61.52
C LYS A 2 -39.62 8.58 -60.13
N ARG A 3 -40.37 7.48 -59.94
CA ARG A 3 -40.59 6.87 -58.60
C ARG A 3 -40.04 5.44 -58.45
N LYS A 4 -39.68 4.74 -59.54
CA LYS A 4 -39.18 3.35 -59.49
C LYS A 4 -37.64 3.21 -59.39
N THR A 5 -36.86 4.23 -59.77
CA THR A 5 -35.39 4.18 -59.69
C THR A 5 -34.82 4.49 -58.30
N ARG A 6 -35.60 5.10 -57.38
CA ARG A 6 -35.15 5.37 -56.01
C ARG A 6 -35.15 4.14 -55.10
N ILE A 7 -35.99 3.14 -55.37
CA ILE A 7 -36.13 1.96 -54.50
C ILE A 7 -34.96 0.98 -54.71
N HIS A 8 -34.49 0.79 -55.94
CA HIS A 8 -33.34 -0.09 -56.23
C HIS A 8 -31.99 0.48 -55.80
N LEU A 9 -31.83 1.81 -55.71
CA LEU A 9 -30.62 2.41 -55.13
C LEU A 9 -30.53 2.16 -53.62
N TRP A 10 -31.66 2.20 -52.91
CA TRP A 10 -31.70 1.96 -51.46
C TRP A 10 -31.39 0.51 -51.10
N SER A 11 -31.82 -0.47 -51.91
CA SER A 11 -31.51 -1.89 -51.66
C SER A 11 -30.03 -2.22 -51.86
N ILE A 12 -29.35 -1.58 -52.82
CA ILE A 12 -27.90 -1.76 -53.06
C ILE A 12 -27.10 -1.07 -51.95
N ILE A 13 -27.53 0.11 -51.49
CA ILE A 13 -26.92 0.82 -50.36
C ILE A 13 -27.08 0.00 -49.07
N ILE A 14 -28.24 -0.62 -48.82
CA ILE A 14 -28.46 -1.45 -47.62
C ILE A 14 -27.58 -2.72 -47.64
N SER A 15 -27.38 -3.37 -48.79
CA SER A 15 -26.46 -4.54 -48.88
C SER A 15 -24.99 -4.16 -48.77
N ILE A 16 -24.56 -3.02 -49.32
CA ILE A 16 -23.18 -2.53 -49.18
C ILE A 16 -22.91 -2.07 -47.75
N VAL A 17 -23.86 -1.37 -47.12
CA VAL A 17 -23.79 -0.98 -45.70
C VAL A 17 -23.77 -2.22 -44.81
N GLY A 18 -24.58 -3.25 -45.10
CA GLY A 18 -24.61 -4.51 -44.35
C GLY A 18 -23.28 -5.30 -44.38
N VAL A 19 -22.63 -5.36 -45.54
CA VAL A 19 -21.33 -6.04 -45.71
C VAL A 19 -20.19 -5.22 -45.07
N ILE A 20 -20.25 -3.88 -45.15
CA ILE A 20 -19.30 -2.99 -44.47
C ILE A 20 -19.47 -3.05 -42.95
N THR A 21 -20.71 -3.13 -42.43
CA THR A 21 -20.95 -3.29 -40.99
C THR A 21 -20.45 -4.64 -40.45
N LEU A 22 -20.52 -5.71 -41.25
CA LEU A 22 -20.02 -7.03 -40.84
C LEU A 22 -18.48 -7.09 -40.87
N LEU A 23 -17.84 -6.45 -41.85
CA LEU A 23 -16.38 -6.30 -41.93
C LEU A 23 -15.83 -5.40 -40.82
N LEU A 24 -16.52 -4.32 -40.46
CA LEU A 24 -16.15 -3.48 -39.32
C LEU A 24 -16.28 -4.23 -37.98
N PHE A 25 -17.31 -5.10 -37.84
CA PHE A 25 -17.49 -5.93 -36.64
C PHE A 25 -16.41 -7.03 -36.52
N ALA A 26 -15.98 -7.61 -37.64
CA ALA A 26 -14.89 -8.59 -37.65
C ALA A 26 -13.53 -7.95 -37.35
N VAL A 27 -13.26 -6.74 -37.85
CA VAL A 27 -12.05 -5.98 -37.53
C VAL A 27 -12.04 -5.51 -36.07
N SER A 28 -13.19 -5.14 -35.49
CA SER A 28 -13.28 -4.80 -34.05
C SER A 28 -13.01 -6.00 -33.13
N LEU A 29 -13.38 -7.22 -33.53
CA LEU A 29 -13.07 -8.43 -32.75
C LEU A 29 -11.58 -8.80 -32.80
N ILE A 30 -10.89 -8.49 -33.89
CA ILE A 30 -9.44 -8.73 -34.03
C ILE A 30 -8.63 -7.67 -33.26
N ILE A 31 -9.10 -6.41 -33.21
CA ILE A 31 -8.48 -5.35 -32.38
C ILE A 31 -8.64 -5.65 -30.88
N ALA A 32 -9.79 -6.20 -30.46
CA ALA A 32 -10.03 -6.62 -29.07
C ALA A 32 -9.14 -7.79 -28.59
N MET A 33 -8.54 -8.56 -29.50
CA MET A 33 -7.56 -9.61 -29.18
C MET A 33 -6.09 -9.15 -29.33
N LEU A 34 -5.83 -7.94 -29.83
CA LEU A 34 -4.48 -7.45 -30.11
C LEU A 34 -4.09 -6.15 -29.37
N VAL A 35 -5.01 -5.55 -28.60
CA VAL A 35 -4.75 -4.37 -27.76
C VAL A 35 -5.17 -4.68 -26.33
N GLY A 36 -4.25 -5.23 -25.55
CA GLY A 36 -4.36 -5.32 -24.10
C GLY A 36 -3.68 -4.13 -23.45
N SER A 37 -4.29 -2.94 -23.54
CA SER A 37 -3.98 -1.78 -22.71
C SER A 37 -4.97 -0.63 -22.96
N ASP A 38 -5.60 -0.20 -21.86
CA ASP A 38 -6.07 1.13 -21.46
C ASP A 38 -7.13 1.96 -22.23
N GLU A 39 -8.15 2.30 -21.42
CA GLU A 39 -8.93 3.55 -21.27
C GLU A 39 -9.95 4.03 -22.34
N GLY A 40 -11.24 3.74 -22.05
CA GLY A 40 -12.22 4.70 -21.50
C GLY A 40 -12.78 5.85 -22.37
N CYS A 41 -14.11 6.00 -22.40
CA CYS A 41 -14.86 7.27 -22.53
C CYS A 41 -16.24 7.07 -21.86
N ASP A 42 -16.47 7.50 -20.62
CA ASP A 42 -16.76 8.86 -20.11
C ASP A 42 -18.27 9.02 -19.82
N SER A 43 -18.57 9.25 -18.55
CA SER A 43 -19.80 9.89 -18.08
C SER A 43 -19.41 11.07 -17.17
N SER A 44 -19.10 12.19 -17.81
CA SER A 44 -19.17 13.58 -17.34
C SER A 44 -19.16 13.81 -15.82
N ILE A 45 -17.98 14.04 -15.28
CA ILE A 45 -17.77 14.99 -14.18
C ILE A 45 -16.59 15.89 -14.60
N ASP A 46 -16.85 17.20 -14.66
CA ASP A 46 -15.93 18.26 -15.09
C ASP A 46 -14.53 18.10 -14.47
N THR A 47 -13.56 17.75 -15.30
CA THR A 47 -12.14 17.90 -15.00
C THR A 47 -11.54 18.71 -16.13
N ALA A 48 -11.12 19.94 -15.81
CA ALA A 48 -10.61 20.89 -16.78
C ALA A 48 -9.45 20.28 -17.59
N THR A 49 -9.60 20.34 -18.91
CA THR A 49 -8.65 19.88 -19.91
C THR A 49 -7.33 20.65 -19.80
N ILE A 50 -6.24 19.98 -19.42
CA ILE A 50 -4.89 20.42 -19.80
C ILE A 50 -4.42 19.53 -20.94
N SER A 51 -4.34 20.15 -22.10
CA SER A 51 -3.89 19.61 -23.37
C SER A 51 -2.51 18.98 -23.27
N ALA A 52 -2.37 17.77 -23.81
CA ALA A 52 -1.08 17.17 -24.14
C ALA A 52 -0.35 18.07 -25.16
N GLY A 53 0.58 18.87 -24.67
CA GLY A 53 1.39 19.79 -25.46
C GLY A 53 2.76 19.99 -24.83
N GLY A 54 3.73 19.16 -25.24
CA GLY A 54 5.18 19.43 -25.20
C GLY A 54 5.80 19.83 -23.86
N ILE A 55 6.16 18.85 -23.03
CA ILE A 55 7.09 19.03 -21.90
C ILE A 55 8.11 17.88 -21.95
N SER A 56 9.40 18.20 -21.86
CA SER A 56 10.51 17.26 -22.04
C SER A 56 10.36 16.00 -21.16
N ASN A 57 10.26 14.82 -21.79
CA ASN A 57 10.42 13.55 -21.10
C ASN A 57 11.87 13.44 -20.64
N GLY A 58 12.15 13.74 -19.36
CA GLY A 58 13.47 13.48 -18.79
C GLY A 58 13.78 11.99 -18.74
N ASN A 59 15.05 11.65 -18.57
CA ASN A 59 15.56 10.28 -18.56
C ASN A 59 15.00 9.43 -17.42
N TRP A 60 14.30 10.01 -16.44
CA TRP A 60 13.69 9.28 -15.33
C TRP A 60 12.64 8.25 -15.75
N LYS A 61 12.15 8.27 -16.99
CA LYS A 61 11.29 7.20 -17.55
C LYS A 61 12.08 6.02 -18.13
N ASP A 62 13.38 6.16 -18.39
CA ASP A 62 14.25 5.07 -18.83
C ASP A 62 14.69 4.25 -17.62
N LYS A 63 14.26 2.98 -17.54
CA LYS A 63 14.54 2.08 -16.41
C LYS A 63 16.04 1.82 -16.18
N ASN A 64 16.89 2.14 -17.15
CA ASN A 64 18.35 1.98 -17.05
C ASN A 64 19.06 3.27 -16.63
N SER A 65 18.36 4.40 -16.51
CA SER A 65 18.96 5.68 -16.19
C SER A 65 19.28 5.83 -14.70
N ALA A 66 20.22 6.71 -14.38
CA ALA A 66 20.53 7.05 -13.00
C ALA A 66 19.34 7.76 -12.32
N GLU A 67 18.60 8.54 -13.09
CA GLU A 67 17.43 9.29 -12.70
C GLU A 67 16.26 8.37 -12.31
N TYR A 68 15.99 7.31 -13.07
CA TYR A 68 15.00 6.29 -12.70
C TYR A 68 15.41 5.57 -11.42
N LYS A 69 16.70 5.22 -11.29
CA LYS A 69 17.22 4.62 -10.06
C LYS A 69 17.06 5.54 -8.86
N ALA A 70 17.31 6.85 -9.03
CA ALA A 70 17.11 7.85 -7.99
C ALA A 70 15.62 7.97 -7.60
N ALA A 71 14.71 8.11 -8.57
CA ALA A 71 13.27 8.14 -8.35
C ALA A 71 12.77 6.92 -7.57
N LYS A 72 13.16 5.71 -8.02
CA LYS A 72 12.82 4.47 -7.35
C LYS A 72 13.37 4.43 -5.91
N THR A 73 14.61 4.87 -5.71
CA THR A 73 15.25 4.87 -4.39
C THR A 73 14.56 5.83 -3.41
N ILE A 74 14.18 7.03 -3.86
CA ILE A 74 13.38 7.99 -3.08
C ILE A 74 12.05 7.34 -2.71
N PHE A 75 11.30 6.86 -3.71
CA PHE A 75 9.98 6.29 -3.52
C PHE A 75 10.00 5.09 -2.55
N GLU A 76 10.89 4.12 -2.78
CA GLU A 76 11.01 2.94 -1.93
C GLU A 76 11.51 3.28 -0.53
N THR A 77 12.40 4.26 -0.38
CA THR A 77 12.84 4.69 0.95
C THR A 77 11.68 5.30 1.74
N LEU A 78 10.95 6.24 1.14
CA LEU A 78 9.85 6.92 1.82
C LEU A 78 8.73 5.94 2.19
N THR A 79 8.34 5.07 1.26
CA THR A 79 7.28 4.08 1.49
C THR A 79 7.69 2.96 2.44
N LYS A 80 8.83 2.31 2.19
CA LYS A 80 9.24 1.09 2.91
C LYS A 80 9.96 1.37 4.23
N LYS A 81 10.70 2.49 4.33
CA LYS A 81 11.51 2.81 5.53
C LYS A 81 10.92 3.92 6.38
N MET A 82 10.18 4.84 5.77
CA MET A 82 9.67 6.02 6.47
C MET A 82 8.16 6.05 6.68
N GLY A 83 7.44 5.10 6.06
CA GLY A 83 6.00 4.93 6.21
C GLY A 83 5.13 5.90 5.42
N PHE A 84 5.66 6.54 4.38
CA PHE A 84 4.85 7.36 3.50
C PHE A 84 3.86 6.49 2.71
N SER A 85 2.69 7.03 2.43
CA SER A 85 1.80 6.53 1.39
C SER A 85 2.47 6.61 0.02
N GLY A 86 1.93 5.89 -0.96
CA GLY A 86 2.38 5.99 -2.34
C GLY A 86 2.22 7.40 -2.91
N ALA A 87 1.14 8.11 -2.55
CA ALA A 87 0.94 9.50 -2.98
C ALA A 87 1.95 10.45 -2.31
N GLY A 88 2.22 10.28 -1.01
CA GLY A 88 3.24 11.03 -0.29
C GLY A 88 4.64 10.86 -0.89
N ALA A 89 5.04 9.61 -1.16
CA ALA A 89 6.33 9.31 -1.76
C ALA A 89 6.44 9.77 -3.22
N ALA A 90 5.36 9.64 -4.00
CA ALA A 90 5.28 10.17 -5.35
C ALA A 90 5.45 11.70 -5.37
N GLY A 91 4.83 12.40 -4.41
CA GLY A 91 4.97 13.85 -4.29
C GLY A 91 6.41 14.31 -4.04
N ALA A 92 7.16 13.56 -3.24
CA ALA A 92 8.60 13.80 -3.06
C ALA A 92 9.38 13.58 -4.37
N VAL A 93 9.11 12.48 -5.09
CA VAL A 93 9.76 12.21 -6.39
C VAL A 93 9.46 13.32 -7.40
N GLY A 94 8.21 13.80 -7.48
CA GLY A 94 7.84 14.92 -8.33
C GLY A 94 8.61 16.19 -8.01
N ASN A 95 8.84 16.48 -6.73
CA ASN A 95 9.67 17.61 -6.32
C ASN A 95 11.14 17.42 -6.71
N ALA A 96 11.74 16.25 -6.49
CA ALA A 96 13.12 15.99 -6.93
C ALA A 96 13.29 16.10 -8.46
N ILE A 97 12.26 15.75 -9.24
CA ILE A 97 12.21 16.00 -10.68
C ILE A 97 12.23 17.51 -10.97
N GLY A 98 11.38 18.28 -10.30
CA GLY A 98 11.32 19.74 -10.48
C GLY A 98 12.58 20.49 -10.03
N GLU A 99 13.25 19.98 -9.00
CA GLU A 99 14.46 20.58 -8.41
C GLU A 99 15.72 20.29 -9.24
N SER A 100 15.97 19.02 -9.55
CA SER A 100 17.23 18.62 -10.19
C SER A 100 17.08 17.77 -11.44
N GLY A 101 15.86 17.34 -11.75
CA GLY A 101 15.65 16.27 -12.73
C GLY A 101 16.12 14.91 -12.23
N LEU A 102 16.19 14.72 -10.89
CA LEU A 102 16.71 13.53 -10.21
C LEU A 102 18.23 13.31 -10.35
N ASP A 103 18.97 14.38 -10.64
CA ASP A 103 20.42 14.38 -10.61
C ASP A 103 20.93 14.66 -9.19
N VAL A 104 21.81 13.79 -8.69
CA VAL A 104 22.48 13.93 -7.38
C VAL A 104 23.59 14.99 -7.45
N TRP A 105 24.03 15.36 -8.65
CA TRP A 105 24.94 16.48 -8.84
C TRP A 105 24.27 17.50 -9.74
N LYS A 106 23.73 18.56 -9.18
CA LYS A 106 23.06 19.64 -9.91
C LYS A 106 23.27 21.01 -9.25
N PRO A 107 24.48 21.57 -9.22
CA PRO A 107 24.66 22.92 -8.71
C PRO A 107 24.03 23.93 -9.65
N ASN A 108 23.28 24.85 -9.06
CA ASN A 108 22.58 25.91 -9.80
C ASN A 108 23.36 27.23 -9.89
N GLY A 109 24.63 27.24 -9.44
CA GLY A 109 25.49 28.43 -9.45
C GLY A 109 25.17 29.48 -8.37
N VAL A 110 24.12 29.29 -7.57
CA VAL A 110 23.69 30.21 -6.49
C VAL A 110 23.68 29.54 -5.11
N GLY A 111 24.40 28.42 -4.96
CA GLY A 111 24.66 27.81 -3.66
C GLY A 111 23.71 26.68 -3.27
N TYR A 112 23.02 26.05 -4.23
CA TYR A 112 22.21 24.85 -4.00
C TYR A 112 22.68 23.70 -4.88
N ASN A 113 22.45 22.45 -4.47
CA ASN A 113 22.88 21.24 -5.18
C ASN A 113 22.07 20.00 -4.74
N GLY A 114 22.17 18.89 -5.49
CA GLY A 114 21.57 17.59 -5.17
C GLY A 114 20.11 17.46 -5.58
N LEU A 115 19.53 16.30 -5.25
CA LEU A 115 18.18 15.86 -5.63
C LEU A 115 17.08 16.87 -5.29
N PHE A 116 17.16 17.47 -4.11
CA PHE A 116 16.19 18.46 -3.62
C PHE A 116 16.78 19.87 -3.54
N GLN A 117 17.82 20.16 -4.35
CA GLN A 117 18.49 21.47 -4.36
C GLN A 117 18.76 22.01 -2.94
N TRP A 118 19.40 21.22 -2.09
CA TRP A 118 19.73 21.65 -0.75
C TRP A 118 20.79 22.77 -0.77
N SER A 119 20.63 23.74 0.12
CA SER A 119 21.66 24.77 0.34
C SER A 119 23.01 24.14 0.73
N GLN A 120 24.06 24.51 -0.01
CA GLN A 120 25.38 23.89 0.03
C GLN A 120 26.10 24.05 1.38
N ASN A 121 26.00 25.22 2.01
CA ASN A 121 26.71 25.54 3.25
C ASN A 121 25.85 25.39 4.51
N GLN A 122 24.65 24.82 4.38
CA GLN A 122 23.74 24.62 5.51
C GLN A 122 23.10 23.24 5.45
N ARG A 123 22.07 23.06 4.63
CA ARG A 123 21.27 21.82 4.64
C ARG A 123 22.05 20.58 4.21
N LEU A 124 22.92 20.66 3.19
CA LEU A 124 23.70 19.49 2.74
C LEU A 124 24.55 18.89 3.86
N ILE A 125 25.19 19.74 4.68
CA ILE A 125 26.12 19.31 5.72
C ILE A 125 25.48 19.18 7.12
N ALA A 126 24.23 19.60 7.30
CA ALA A 126 23.57 19.74 8.60
C ALA A 126 23.49 18.43 9.41
N GLY A 127 23.42 17.28 8.75
CA GLY A 127 23.36 15.96 9.40
C GLY A 127 24.71 15.26 9.56
N GLY A 128 25.82 15.86 9.11
CA GLY A 128 27.16 15.23 9.12
C GLY A 128 27.34 14.01 8.20
N ILE A 129 26.29 13.66 7.44
CA ILE A 129 26.27 12.54 6.48
C ILE A 129 27.10 12.90 5.23
N ILE A 130 26.88 14.09 4.69
CA ILE A 130 27.67 14.69 3.61
C ILE A 130 28.66 15.63 4.26
N LYS A 131 29.96 15.38 4.08
CA LYS A 131 31.01 16.12 4.80
C LYS A 131 31.43 17.40 4.09
N SER A 132 31.20 17.47 2.78
CA SER A 132 31.51 18.60 1.93
C SER A 132 30.64 18.56 0.67
N VAL A 133 30.63 19.65 -0.09
CA VAL A 133 29.95 19.73 -1.39
C VAL A 133 30.80 19.16 -2.53
N ASP A 134 31.76 18.30 -2.20
CA ASP A 134 32.55 17.58 -3.18
C ASP A 134 31.65 16.60 -3.95
N PRO A 135 31.76 16.52 -5.29
CA PRO A 135 30.98 15.58 -6.09
C PRO A 135 31.05 14.12 -5.59
N SER A 136 32.16 13.71 -4.96
CA SER A 136 32.33 12.37 -4.40
C SER A 136 31.49 12.10 -3.15
N GLU A 137 31.04 13.14 -2.45
CA GLU A 137 30.17 13.04 -1.27
C GLU A 137 28.67 13.12 -1.66
N LEU A 138 28.35 13.74 -2.79
CA LEU A 138 26.99 13.86 -3.35
C LEU A 138 26.56 12.59 -4.10
N THR A 139 26.52 11.48 -3.36
CA THR A 139 26.03 10.19 -3.88
C THR A 139 24.56 10.00 -3.56
N LEU A 140 23.87 9.19 -4.37
CA LEU A 140 22.47 8.83 -4.12
C LEU A 140 22.24 8.30 -2.70
N ASP A 141 23.14 7.47 -2.18
CA ASP A 141 23.00 6.91 -0.83
C ASP A 141 23.11 8.00 0.26
N ASN A 142 24.08 8.91 0.12
CA ASN A 142 24.27 10.00 1.08
C ASN A 142 23.09 10.99 1.07
N GLU A 143 22.58 11.37 -0.10
CA GLU A 143 21.44 12.28 -0.20
C GLU A 143 20.15 11.66 0.32
N ILE A 144 19.94 10.35 0.10
CA ILE A 144 18.79 9.62 0.66
C ILE A 144 18.89 9.52 2.19
N LYS A 145 20.11 9.35 2.74
CA LYS A 145 20.33 9.42 4.19
C LYS A 145 20.07 10.81 4.75
N LEU A 146 20.46 11.87 4.03
CA LEU A 146 20.18 13.25 4.42
C LEU A 146 18.67 13.52 4.45
N MET A 147 17.93 13.13 3.40
CA MET A 147 16.46 13.25 3.36
C MET A 147 15.81 12.53 4.55
N GLN A 148 16.23 11.29 4.84
CA GLN A 148 15.74 10.53 6.01
C GLN A 148 16.05 11.25 7.33
N TYR A 149 17.26 11.79 7.48
CA TYR A 149 17.65 12.57 8.64
C TYR A 149 16.75 13.78 8.83
N GLU A 150 16.57 14.60 7.78
CA GLU A 150 15.73 15.80 7.84
C GLU A 150 14.29 15.48 8.25
N LEU A 151 13.67 14.48 7.60
CA LEU A 151 12.29 14.06 7.89
C LEU A 151 12.10 13.48 9.31
N ASN A 152 13.14 12.88 9.89
CA ASN A 152 13.10 12.40 11.28
C ASN A 152 13.50 13.46 12.32
N HIS A 153 13.93 14.65 11.89
CA HIS A 153 14.37 15.72 12.78
C HIS A 153 13.60 17.02 12.48
N GLY A 154 14.19 17.95 11.73
CA GLY A 154 13.63 19.28 11.49
C GLY A 154 12.33 19.29 10.69
N TYR A 155 12.03 18.21 9.96
CA TYR A 155 10.92 18.11 9.01
C TYR A 155 9.90 17.02 9.37
N THR A 156 9.76 16.70 10.66
CA THR A 156 8.78 15.71 11.17
C THR A 156 7.32 16.07 10.83
N LYS A 157 7.01 17.36 10.71
CA LYS A 157 5.71 17.84 10.24
C LYS A 157 5.45 17.45 8.79
N VAL A 158 6.43 17.69 7.90
CA VAL A 158 6.38 17.24 6.49
C VAL A 158 6.22 15.73 6.43
N LYS A 159 7.04 15.01 7.21
CA LYS A 159 6.97 13.56 7.31
C LYS A 159 5.56 13.10 7.58
N THR A 160 4.88 13.71 8.55
CA THR A 160 3.52 13.33 8.93
C THR A 160 2.47 13.81 7.92
N SER A 161 2.53 15.06 7.45
CA SER A 161 1.52 15.63 6.57
C SER A 161 1.58 15.05 5.16
N VAL A 162 2.76 15.04 4.55
CA VAL A 162 2.98 14.48 3.20
C VAL A 162 2.91 12.96 3.27
N GLY A 163 3.48 12.34 4.30
CA GLY A 163 3.49 10.89 4.45
C GLY A 163 2.11 10.25 4.56
N LYS A 164 1.08 10.99 5.00
CA LYS A 164 -0.31 10.53 5.06
C LYS A 164 -1.16 10.97 3.88
N ALA A 165 -0.66 11.82 2.99
CA ALA A 165 -1.44 12.34 1.88
C ALA A 165 -1.89 11.20 0.96
N THR A 166 -3.15 11.21 0.52
CA THR A 166 -3.70 10.22 -0.41
C THR A 166 -3.85 10.77 -1.83
N ASP A 167 -3.83 12.09 -1.97
CA ASP A 167 -3.89 12.79 -3.24
C ASP A 167 -2.46 13.17 -3.70
N VAL A 168 -2.12 12.80 -4.93
CA VAL A 168 -0.76 12.96 -5.47
C VAL A 168 -0.42 14.45 -5.65
N HIS A 169 -1.35 15.27 -6.14
CA HIS A 169 -1.11 16.70 -6.30
C HIS A 169 -0.92 17.38 -4.94
N GLN A 170 -1.80 17.12 -3.98
CA GLN A 170 -1.71 17.68 -2.64
C GLN A 170 -0.42 17.26 -1.93
N ALA A 171 0.01 16.00 -2.09
CA ALA A 171 1.30 15.53 -1.55
C ALA A 171 2.47 16.29 -2.17
N THR A 172 2.47 16.44 -3.50
CA THR A 172 3.50 17.17 -4.25
C THR A 172 3.54 18.63 -3.84
N TRP A 173 2.37 19.27 -3.70
CA TRP A 173 2.22 20.64 -3.24
C TRP A 173 2.72 20.83 -1.81
N ASN A 174 2.31 19.97 -0.88
CA ASN A 174 2.73 20.06 0.52
C ASN A 174 4.25 19.87 0.68
N TRP A 175 4.85 18.95 -0.08
CA TRP A 175 6.31 18.82 -0.10
C TRP A 175 6.97 20.10 -0.62
N PHE A 176 6.48 20.68 -1.71
CA PHE A 176 7.01 21.95 -2.25
C PHE A 176 6.92 23.10 -1.23
N ILE A 177 5.79 23.26 -0.57
CA ILE A 177 5.61 24.36 0.38
C ILE A 177 6.40 24.13 1.67
N ASP A 178 6.30 22.93 2.25
CA ASP A 178 6.76 22.68 3.62
C ASP A 178 8.18 22.09 3.69
N TYR A 179 8.63 21.33 2.68
CA TYR A 179 9.98 20.74 2.65
C TYR A 179 10.97 21.60 1.87
N GLU A 180 10.58 22.11 0.70
CA GLU A 180 11.40 23.06 -0.07
C GLU A 180 11.33 24.48 0.52
N GLY A 181 10.33 24.78 1.36
CA GLY A 181 10.20 26.06 2.04
C GLY A 181 9.66 27.17 1.14
N MET A 182 8.79 26.81 0.19
CA MET A 182 8.35 27.70 -0.90
C MET A 182 7.05 28.46 -0.60
N ALA A 183 6.63 28.52 0.66
CA ALA A 183 5.53 29.39 1.10
C ALA A 183 5.79 30.85 0.69
N GLY A 184 4.84 31.47 -0.01
CA GLY A 184 4.97 32.81 -0.59
C GLY A 184 5.73 32.88 -1.92
N ASN A 185 6.17 31.74 -2.45
CA ASN A 185 6.82 31.60 -3.76
C ASN A 185 6.12 30.53 -4.62
N GLU A 186 4.79 30.40 -4.47
CA GLU A 186 3.94 29.40 -5.13
C GLU A 186 4.06 29.44 -6.66
N ASN A 187 4.36 30.61 -7.22
CA ASN A 187 4.61 30.81 -8.65
C ASN A 187 5.83 30.03 -9.18
N GLN A 188 6.69 29.51 -8.30
CA GLN A 188 7.87 28.71 -8.64
C GLN A 188 7.60 27.20 -8.61
N TYR A 189 6.35 26.76 -8.41
CA TYR A 189 5.98 25.34 -8.36
C TYR A 189 6.48 24.55 -9.59
N GLY A 190 6.50 25.20 -10.75
CA GLY A 190 6.97 24.59 -11.99
C GLY A 190 5.99 23.55 -12.56
N GLN A 191 6.16 23.20 -13.83
CA GLN A 191 5.20 22.36 -14.55
C GLN A 191 5.54 20.85 -14.53
N GLN A 192 6.73 20.48 -14.08
CA GLN A 192 7.21 19.09 -14.13
C GLN A 192 6.90 18.27 -12.88
N ARG A 193 6.56 18.92 -11.76
CA ARG A 193 6.38 18.23 -10.47
C ARG A 193 5.17 17.30 -10.47
N ASP A 194 3.99 17.80 -10.84
CA ASP A 194 2.77 16.99 -10.89
C ASP A 194 2.87 15.83 -11.91
N PRO A 195 3.30 16.05 -13.18
CA PRO A 195 3.46 14.94 -14.11
C PRO A 195 4.52 13.93 -13.65
N GLY A 196 5.59 14.39 -13.00
CA GLY A 196 6.62 13.53 -12.42
C GLY A 196 6.10 12.69 -11.25
N ALA A 197 5.35 13.30 -10.34
CA ALA A 197 4.72 12.62 -9.22
C ALA A 197 3.69 11.60 -9.71
N GLN A 198 2.82 11.97 -10.65
CA GLN A 198 1.82 11.06 -11.21
C GLN A 198 2.47 9.86 -11.91
N TRP A 199 3.55 10.09 -12.65
CA TRP A 199 4.34 9.01 -13.23
C TRP A 199 4.92 8.08 -12.15
N ALA A 200 5.56 8.61 -11.11
CA ALA A 200 6.14 7.80 -10.04
C ALA A 200 5.08 7.00 -9.28
N TYR A 201 3.91 7.61 -9.04
CA TYR A 201 2.77 6.95 -8.41
C TYR A 201 2.28 5.75 -9.23
N GLN A 202 2.22 5.87 -10.55
CA GLN A 202 1.82 4.78 -11.43
C GLN A 202 2.93 3.72 -11.57
N GLU A 203 4.15 4.14 -11.92
CA GLU A 203 5.29 3.26 -12.19
C GLU A 203 5.67 2.38 -11.00
N PHE A 204 5.59 2.95 -9.78
CA PHE A 204 5.99 2.25 -8.57
C PHE A 204 4.80 1.70 -7.76
N GLY A 205 3.59 1.70 -8.34
CA GLY A 205 2.42 1.07 -7.74
C GLY A 205 1.90 1.79 -6.49
N GLY A 206 2.02 3.11 -6.44
CA GLY A 206 1.63 3.96 -5.30
C GLY A 206 0.16 3.87 -4.90
N SER A 207 -0.74 3.48 -5.82
CA SER A 207 -2.15 3.21 -5.50
C SER A 207 -2.34 2.10 -4.47
N ASN A 208 -1.37 1.20 -4.36
CA ASN A 208 -1.42 0.05 -3.46
C ASN A 208 -0.68 0.31 -2.14
N ILE A 209 -0.17 1.52 -1.93
CA ILE A 209 0.67 1.86 -0.78
C ILE A 209 -0.05 2.90 0.08
N SER A 210 -0.61 2.43 1.19
CA SER A 210 -1.11 3.30 2.25
C SER A 210 0.03 3.74 3.17
N SER A 211 -0.17 4.85 3.89
CA SER A 211 0.79 5.32 4.88
C SER A 211 0.92 4.34 6.05
N ASN A 212 2.13 4.19 6.58
CA ASN A 212 2.42 3.40 7.77
C ASN A 212 2.69 4.34 8.96
N ASP A 213 1.65 4.51 9.78
CA ASP A 213 1.67 5.40 10.94
C ASP A 213 2.73 5.03 11.97
N SER A 214 3.11 3.76 12.12
CA SER A 214 4.15 3.33 13.05
C SER A 214 5.54 3.84 12.64
N LEU A 215 5.86 3.79 11.34
CA LEU A 215 7.11 4.32 10.81
C LEU A 215 7.10 5.85 10.73
N LEU A 216 5.92 6.46 10.48
CA LEU A 216 5.77 7.91 10.49
C LEU A 216 5.99 8.49 11.89
N ASN A 217 5.36 7.90 12.91
CA ASN A 217 5.40 8.36 14.30
C ASN A 217 6.65 7.89 15.08
N GLY A 218 7.40 6.92 14.57
CA GLY A 218 8.60 6.37 15.22
C GLY A 218 9.81 7.32 15.32
N ALA A 219 9.69 8.57 14.85
CA ALA A 219 10.78 9.54 14.74
C ALA A 219 11.10 10.32 16.03
N ALA A 220 10.95 9.73 17.22
CA ALA A 220 11.24 10.41 18.48
C ALA A 220 12.24 9.70 19.39
N ALA A 221 12.82 8.56 19.01
CA ALA A 221 13.74 7.84 19.89
C ALA A 221 14.90 7.20 19.13
N THR A 222 15.87 8.00 18.72
CA THR A 222 17.30 7.60 18.71
C THR A 222 18.15 8.82 18.40
N ALA A 223 18.31 9.67 19.42
CA ALA A 223 19.46 10.56 19.52
C ALA A 223 20.39 9.99 20.60
N ASP A 224 21.63 9.74 20.16
CA ASP A 224 22.87 9.66 20.95
C ASP A 224 23.14 8.43 21.83
N THR A 225 24.04 7.57 21.37
CA THR A 225 25.42 7.49 21.90
C THR A 225 26.21 6.43 21.14
N GLY A 226 27.25 6.86 20.44
CA GLY A 226 28.28 5.95 19.95
C GLY A 226 29.13 5.42 21.09
N VAL A 227 29.57 4.16 21.01
CA VAL A 227 30.97 3.75 20.87
C VAL A 227 31.04 2.23 20.73
N ALA A 228 32.03 1.78 19.97
CA ALA A 228 32.31 0.40 19.62
C ALA A 228 32.55 -0.52 20.82
N GLN A 229 32.09 -1.78 20.70
CA GLN A 229 32.94 -2.93 20.99
C GLN A 229 32.71 -4.05 19.97
N ASP A 230 33.80 -4.32 19.25
CA ASP A 230 34.12 -5.57 18.57
C ASP A 230 34.10 -6.74 19.57
N GLN A 231 33.60 -7.91 19.14
CA GLN A 231 34.32 -9.21 19.15
C GLN A 231 33.38 -10.34 18.71
N GLN A 232 33.67 -10.84 17.50
CA GLN A 232 33.66 -12.25 17.06
C GLN A 232 32.53 -13.19 17.56
N ASN A 233 31.65 -13.57 16.62
CA ASN A 233 31.58 -14.98 16.23
C ASN A 233 31.07 -15.13 14.79
N SER A 234 31.94 -15.67 13.92
CA SER A 234 31.56 -16.11 12.57
C SER A 234 30.84 -17.44 12.65
N ALA A 235 29.55 -17.45 12.31
CA ALA A 235 28.92 -18.59 11.64
C ALA A 235 27.66 -18.09 10.93
N CYS A 236 27.63 -18.27 9.62
CA CYS A 236 26.50 -17.93 8.76
C CYS A 236 25.22 -18.61 9.26
N ASN A 237 24.18 -17.82 9.54
CA ASN A 237 22.82 -18.23 9.26
C ASN A 237 22.14 -17.05 8.58
N THR A 238 21.96 -17.19 7.28
CA THR A 238 21.12 -16.30 6.49
C THR A 238 19.65 -16.59 6.83
N ASP A 239 18.88 -15.51 6.79
CA ASP A 239 17.43 -15.45 6.55
C ASP A 239 16.49 -15.48 7.77
N GLY A 240 15.76 -14.36 7.89
CA GLY A 240 14.60 -14.23 8.76
C GLY A 240 14.18 -12.78 9.01
N GLY A 241 14.38 -11.87 8.05
CA GLY A 241 13.80 -10.53 8.16
C GLY A 241 12.29 -10.59 8.00
N ASP A 242 11.60 -10.70 9.14
CA ASP A 242 10.22 -10.35 9.54
C ASP A 242 9.30 -9.68 8.50
N THR A 243 9.26 -10.24 7.30
CA THR A 243 8.39 -9.85 6.19
C THR A 243 7.39 -10.97 6.02
N ALA A 244 6.13 -10.68 6.30
CA ALA A 244 5.01 -11.55 6.00
C ALA A 244 5.15 -12.01 4.55
N SER A 245 5.17 -13.32 4.33
CA SER A 245 5.47 -13.91 3.03
C SER A 245 4.42 -13.61 1.96
N GLY A 246 3.37 -12.84 2.29
CA GLY A 246 2.19 -12.62 1.45
C GLY A 246 1.29 -13.85 1.32
N LYS A 247 1.67 -14.98 1.93
CA LYS A 247 0.95 -16.24 1.84
C LYS A 247 -0.22 -16.25 2.80
N TRP A 248 -1.33 -16.85 2.39
CA TRP A 248 -2.49 -17.05 3.25
C TRP A 248 -2.82 -18.53 3.41
N GLY A 249 -3.51 -18.88 4.48
CA GLY A 249 -3.95 -20.24 4.76
C GLY A 249 -5.25 -20.27 5.56
N TRP A 250 -5.98 -21.37 5.45
CA TRP A 250 -7.18 -21.57 6.25
C TRP A 250 -6.83 -21.89 7.71
N PRO A 251 -7.63 -21.41 8.69
CA PRO A 251 -7.36 -21.62 10.11
C PRO A 251 -7.58 -23.08 10.56
N PHE A 252 -8.14 -23.94 9.71
CA PHE A 252 -8.33 -25.36 9.96
C PHE A 252 -7.98 -26.20 8.73
N LYS A 253 -7.30 -27.33 8.94
CA LYS A 253 -6.95 -28.28 7.85
C LYS A 253 -8.17 -28.93 7.19
N THR A 254 -9.31 -28.92 7.87
CA THR A 254 -10.57 -29.48 7.37
C THR A 254 -11.23 -28.60 6.31
N ILE A 255 -10.79 -27.34 6.16
CA ILE A 255 -11.32 -26.41 5.15
C ILE A 255 -10.61 -26.68 3.81
N PRO A 256 -11.36 -26.95 2.73
CA PRO A 256 -10.79 -27.11 1.40
C PRO A 256 -10.08 -25.85 0.90
N LYS A 257 -9.14 -25.99 -0.05
CA LYS A 257 -8.41 -24.86 -0.64
C LYS A 257 -9.33 -23.74 -1.14
N ASP A 258 -10.47 -24.09 -1.75
CA ASP A 258 -11.42 -23.13 -2.33
C ASP A 258 -12.32 -22.41 -1.31
N GLY A 259 -12.16 -22.74 -0.01
CA GLY A 259 -12.90 -22.15 1.10
C GLY A 259 -13.89 -23.10 1.79
N PRO A 260 -14.54 -22.63 2.86
CA PRO A 260 -15.53 -23.41 3.58
C PRO A 260 -16.72 -23.74 2.67
N THR A 261 -17.13 -25.01 2.67
CA THR A 261 -18.25 -25.51 1.85
C THR A 261 -19.58 -25.53 2.60
N ARG A 262 -19.54 -25.26 3.91
CA ARG A 262 -20.68 -25.24 4.81
C ARG A 262 -20.47 -24.18 5.88
N TYR A 263 -21.56 -23.61 6.34
CA TYR A 263 -21.62 -22.69 7.47
C TYR A 263 -23.00 -22.80 8.12
N GLU A 264 -23.09 -22.37 9.37
CA GLU A 264 -24.37 -22.16 10.04
C GLU A 264 -24.86 -20.73 9.76
N ASN A 265 -26.17 -20.52 9.74
CA ASN A 265 -26.71 -19.19 9.46
C ASN A 265 -26.29 -18.19 10.54
N GLY A 266 -25.88 -16.99 10.14
CA GLY A 266 -25.34 -15.98 11.05
C GLY A 266 -23.82 -15.97 11.12
N GLN A 267 -23.13 -17.04 10.74
CA GLN A 267 -21.67 -17.16 10.88
C GLN A 267 -20.86 -16.35 9.85
N GLN A 268 -21.50 -15.89 8.78
CA GLN A 268 -20.84 -15.24 7.67
C GLN A 268 -20.47 -13.79 8.01
N TYR A 269 -19.43 -13.27 7.37
CA TYR A 269 -19.09 -11.85 7.45
C TYR A 269 -20.19 -10.98 6.82
N GLY A 270 -20.40 -9.78 7.37
CA GLY A 270 -21.34 -8.79 6.86
C GLY A 270 -22.75 -8.90 7.44
N HIS A 271 -23.75 -8.39 6.74
CA HIS A 271 -25.14 -8.44 7.16
C HIS A 271 -25.71 -9.86 7.05
N THR A 272 -26.11 -10.44 8.18
CA THR A 272 -26.52 -11.87 8.25
C THR A 272 -28.00 -12.09 8.54
N GLY A 273 -28.78 -11.02 8.76
CA GLY A 273 -30.18 -11.12 9.19
C GLY A 273 -30.36 -11.63 10.63
N MET A 274 -29.28 -11.96 11.33
CA MET A 274 -29.27 -12.28 12.76
C MET A 274 -28.95 -11.01 13.54
N ILE A 275 -29.88 -10.57 14.39
CA ILE A 275 -29.66 -9.39 15.23
C ILE A 275 -28.64 -9.70 16.33
N ARG A 276 -27.60 -8.88 16.41
CA ARG A 276 -26.48 -8.95 17.34
C ARG A 276 -26.50 -7.74 18.28
N GLY A 277 -25.42 -7.53 19.04
CA GLY A 277 -25.30 -6.44 20.00
C GLY A 277 -25.64 -5.07 19.38
N GLY A 278 -26.32 -4.21 20.14
CA GLY A 278 -26.73 -2.89 19.66
C GLY A 278 -27.88 -2.90 18.64
N GLY A 279 -28.50 -4.04 18.37
CA GLY A 279 -29.65 -4.14 17.46
C GLY A 279 -29.29 -4.16 15.97
N ASN A 280 -28.01 -4.35 15.63
CA ASN A 280 -27.49 -4.43 14.26
C ASN A 280 -27.29 -5.91 13.84
N ASP A 281 -27.39 -6.22 12.55
CA ASP A 281 -27.19 -7.57 11.98
C ASP A 281 -25.84 -7.78 11.28
N PHE A 282 -24.96 -6.77 11.32
CA PHE A 282 -23.59 -6.83 10.82
C PHE A 282 -22.72 -7.72 11.70
N HIS A 283 -21.90 -8.54 11.03
CA HIS A 283 -20.92 -9.43 11.63
C HIS A 283 -19.53 -9.08 11.13
N ASP A 284 -18.64 -8.74 12.06
CA ASP A 284 -17.28 -8.23 11.86
C ASP A 284 -16.23 -9.28 11.52
N GLY A 285 -16.62 -10.54 11.46
CA GLY A 285 -15.70 -11.63 11.15
C GLY A 285 -16.41 -12.81 10.52
N TYR A 286 -15.74 -13.95 10.53
CA TYR A 286 -16.32 -15.21 10.11
C TYR A 286 -16.21 -16.23 11.24
N ASP A 287 -17.32 -16.89 11.54
CA ASP A 287 -17.39 -17.91 12.57
C ASP A 287 -17.18 -19.31 11.97
N PHE A 288 -16.09 -19.95 12.33
CA PHE A 288 -15.84 -21.35 12.01
C PHE A 288 -16.38 -22.25 13.13
N GLY A 289 -17.65 -22.67 12.97
CA GLY A 289 -18.36 -23.49 13.96
C GLY A 289 -17.71 -24.86 14.20
N SER A 290 -17.54 -25.23 15.47
CA SER A 290 -16.98 -26.54 15.89
C SER A 290 -17.78 -27.73 15.35
N ALA A 291 -19.08 -27.56 15.08
CA ALA A 291 -19.91 -28.57 14.43
C ALA A 291 -19.48 -28.85 12.97
N ILE A 292 -18.86 -27.88 12.29
CA ILE A 292 -18.40 -27.97 10.91
C ILE A 292 -16.92 -28.34 10.84
N VAL A 293 -16.07 -27.65 11.60
CA VAL A 293 -14.62 -27.84 11.52
C VAL A 293 -14.12 -28.96 12.44
N GLY A 294 -14.90 -29.33 13.47
CA GLY A 294 -14.57 -30.31 14.50
C GLY A 294 -14.14 -29.65 15.82
N ALA A 295 -14.77 -30.02 16.92
CA ALA A 295 -14.34 -29.61 18.26
C ALA A 295 -12.93 -30.16 18.59
N GLY A 296 -12.13 -29.37 19.29
CA GLY A 296 -10.75 -29.74 19.67
C GLY A 296 -9.74 -29.71 18.53
N GLN A 297 -10.11 -29.24 17.34
CA GLN A 297 -9.15 -29.10 16.23
C GLN A 297 -8.12 -27.99 16.49
N PRO A 298 -6.89 -28.13 15.97
CA PRO A 298 -5.91 -27.06 16.03
C PRO A 298 -6.35 -25.87 15.17
N ILE A 299 -6.28 -24.68 15.75
CA ILE A 299 -6.44 -23.41 15.05
C ILE A 299 -5.06 -22.99 14.54
N LEU A 300 -4.98 -22.72 13.24
CA LEU A 300 -3.74 -22.38 12.55
C LEU A 300 -3.69 -20.90 12.20
N ALA A 301 -2.48 -20.36 12.15
CA ALA A 301 -2.22 -19.00 11.71
C ALA A 301 -2.62 -18.86 10.23
N VAL A 302 -3.48 -17.89 9.93
CA VAL A 302 -3.96 -17.64 8.55
C VAL A 302 -2.99 -16.80 7.74
N HIS A 303 -2.11 -16.05 8.41
CA HIS A 303 -1.09 -15.20 7.81
C HIS A 303 0.17 -15.18 8.68
N ASP A 304 1.30 -14.77 8.09
CA ASP A 304 2.56 -14.59 8.81
C ASP A 304 2.49 -13.30 9.63
N GLY A 305 2.91 -13.35 10.89
CA GLY A 305 2.93 -12.14 11.70
C GLY A 305 3.52 -12.34 13.07
N LYS A 306 3.40 -11.29 13.89
CA LYS A 306 3.83 -11.29 15.28
C LYS A 306 2.62 -11.25 16.19
N VAL A 307 2.57 -12.13 17.18
CA VAL A 307 1.53 -12.13 18.19
C VAL A 307 1.66 -10.85 19.02
N PHE A 308 0.74 -9.92 18.80
CA PHE A 308 0.72 -8.63 19.47
C PHE A 308 0.12 -8.72 20.86
N LYS A 309 -0.94 -9.53 21.02
CA LYS A 309 -1.66 -9.63 22.30
C LYS A 309 -2.32 -10.98 22.50
N VAL A 310 -2.27 -11.48 23.74
CA VAL A 310 -3.01 -12.66 24.19
C VAL A 310 -3.71 -12.31 25.50
N ALA A 311 -5.04 -12.09 25.46
CA ALA A 311 -5.75 -11.57 26.62
C ALA A 311 -7.20 -12.05 26.73
N ASN A 312 -7.82 -11.78 27.88
CA ASN A 312 -9.24 -11.98 28.18
C ASN A 312 -9.81 -10.72 28.84
N ASP A 313 -9.53 -9.55 28.25
CA ASP A 313 -10.00 -8.25 28.76
C ASP A 313 -11.30 -7.77 28.09
N VAL A 314 -11.88 -8.59 27.21
CA VAL A 314 -13.15 -8.31 26.51
C VAL A 314 -14.26 -9.32 26.83
N GLY A 315 -14.05 -10.19 27.82
CA GLY A 315 -15.03 -11.19 28.27
C GLY A 315 -14.82 -12.60 27.69
N TRP A 316 -13.89 -12.76 26.75
CA TRP A 316 -13.40 -14.04 26.23
C TRP A 316 -11.92 -13.95 25.88
N TRP A 317 -11.27 -15.10 25.74
CA TRP A 317 -9.89 -15.18 25.31
C TRP A 317 -9.75 -14.90 23.81
N TYR A 318 -8.71 -14.14 23.44
CA TYR A 318 -8.33 -13.93 22.05
C TYR A 318 -6.82 -13.92 21.87
N VAL A 319 -6.41 -14.16 20.63
CA VAL A 319 -5.04 -13.95 20.12
C VAL A 319 -5.14 -12.91 19.01
N TRP A 320 -4.34 -11.85 19.12
CA TRP A 320 -4.25 -10.81 18.10
C TRP A 320 -2.85 -10.84 17.49
N VAL A 321 -2.80 -11.13 16.20
CA VAL A 321 -1.58 -11.14 15.38
C VAL A 321 -1.52 -9.85 14.57
N LYS A 322 -0.32 -9.29 14.45
CA LYS A 322 -0.02 -8.17 13.57
C LYS A 322 0.97 -8.63 12.51
N SER A 323 0.50 -8.62 11.27
CA SER A 323 1.29 -8.97 10.11
C SER A 323 2.05 -7.74 9.61
N SER A 324 3.27 -7.95 9.11
CA SER A 324 4.13 -6.84 8.68
C SER A 324 3.59 -6.10 7.45
N ASP A 325 2.66 -6.71 6.71
CA ASP A 325 1.95 -6.15 5.56
C ASP A 325 0.67 -5.39 5.94
N GLY A 326 0.47 -5.15 7.24
CA GLY A 326 -0.52 -4.26 7.81
C GLY A 326 -1.83 -4.93 8.21
N TYR A 327 -1.97 -6.24 8.03
CA TYR A 327 -3.12 -6.96 8.56
C TYR A 327 -3.02 -7.17 10.07
N ASN A 328 -4.19 -7.19 10.69
CA ASN A 328 -4.43 -7.59 12.06
C ASN A 328 -5.40 -8.76 11.99
N GLU A 329 -4.98 -9.92 12.47
CA GLU A 329 -5.81 -11.12 12.56
C GLU A 329 -6.17 -11.38 14.02
N VAL A 330 -7.46 -11.35 14.33
CA VAL A 330 -7.99 -11.54 15.68
C VAL A 330 -8.70 -12.87 15.73
N TYR A 331 -8.12 -13.81 16.47
CA TYR A 331 -8.69 -15.13 16.75
C TYR A 331 -9.39 -15.05 18.10
N GLN A 332 -10.71 -15.04 18.11
CA GLN A 332 -11.50 -14.84 19.33
C GLN A 332 -12.66 -15.84 19.44
N GLU A 333 -13.27 -15.90 20.63
CA GLU A 333 -14.38 -16.80 21.00
C GLU A 333 -14.07 -18.32 20.92
N ALA A 334 -12.85 -18.67 20.51
CA ALA A 334 -12.42 -20.04 20.26
C ALA A 334 -11.85 -20.78 21.49
N PHE A 335 -11.48 -20.04 22.53
CA PHE A 335 -10.70 -20.55 23.65
C PHE A 335 -11.44 -20.36 24.99
N ASN A 336 -11.69 -21.47 25.70
CA ASN A 336 -12.29 -21.44 27.04
C ASN A 336 -11.28 -21.01 28.12
N SER A 337 -9.98 -21.20 27.88
CA SER A 337 -8.92 -20.87 28.84
C SER A 337 -7.61 -20.47 28.16
N ARG A 338 -6.71 -19.80 28.90
CA ARG A 338 -5.35 -19.52 28.45
C ARG A 338 -4.58 -20.78 28.03
N GLY A 339 -4.87 -21.93 28.66
CA GLY A 339 -4.22 -23.21 28.37
C GLY A 339 -4.56 -23.76 26.99
N ASP A 340 -5.63 -23.28 26.36
CA ASP A 340 -6.01 -23.66 25.00
C ASP A 340 -5.20 -22.91 23.93
N ILE A 341 -4.51 -21.82 24.31
CA ILE A 341 -3.69 -20.98 23.44
C ILE A 341 -2.23 -21.44 23.52
N THR A 342 -1.63 -21.75 22.37
CA THR A 342 -0.26 -22.28 22.28
C THR A 342 0.79 -21.17 22.20
N VAL A 343 0.45 -20.04 21.57
CA VAL A 343 1.37 -18.91 21.35
C VAL A 343 1.40 -17.93 22.54
N ASN A 344 2.43 -17.09 22.58
CA ASN A 344 2.64 -16.00 23.54
C ASN A 344 2.81 -14.66 22.83
N GLU A 345 2.60 -13.57 23.57
CA GLU A 345 2.91 -12.23 23.07
C GLU A 345 4.38 -12.13 22.68
N GLY A 346 4.63 -11.57 21.50
CA GLY A 346 5.96 -11.43 20.93
C GLY A 346 6.40 -12.58 20.02
N ASP A 347 5.68 -13.72 20.00
CA ASP A 347 6.01 -14.83 19.12
C ASP A 347 5.85 -14.42 17.64
N GLU A 348 6.84 -14.74 16.82
CA GLU A 348 6.73 -14.70 15.36
C GLU A 348 6.13 -16.03 14.88
N ILE A 349 5.10 -15.94 14.05
CA ILE A 349 4.37 -17.10 13.53
C ILE A 349 4.30 -17.03 12.01
N LYS A 350 4.29 -18.21 11.39
CA LYS A 350 4.09 -18.38 9.96
C LYS A 350 2.73 -19.02 9.67
N VAL A 351 2.23 -18.84 8.46
CA VAL A 351 1.02 -19.51 7.97
C VAL A 351 1.08 -21.01 8.29
N GLY A 352 0.04 -21.51 8.95
CA GLY A 352 -0.06 -22.91 9.34
C GLY A 352 0.50 -23.25 10.72
N ASP A 353 1.18 -22.32 11.40
CA ASP A 353 1.61 -22.51 12.79
C ASP A 353 0.40 -22.56 13.73
N LYS A 354 0.50 -23.35 14.80
CA LYS A 354 -0.62 -23.56 15.72
C LYS A 354 -0.78 -22.36 16.66
N ILE A 355 -1.90 -21.64 16.52
CA ILE A 355 -2.33 -20.58 17.45
C ILE A 355 -2.83 -21.19 18.76
N GLY A 356 -3.65 -22.24 18.65
CA GLY A 356 -4.29 -22.87 19.81
C GLY A 356 -5.19 -24.02 19.41
N THR A 357 -6.10 -24.38 20.31
CA THR A 357 -7.05 -25.48 20.14
C THR A 357 -8.47 -24.93 20.26
N LEU A 358 -9.36 -25.31 19.34
CA LEU A 358 -10.78 -24.91 19.36
C LEU A 358 -11.50 -25.63 20.51
N SER A 359 -11.50 -25.03 21.70
CA SER A 359 -12.20 -25.55 22.88
C SER A 359 -13.59 -24.92 23.05
N GLY A 360 -13.80 -23.74 22.48
CA GLY A 360 -15.10 -23.05 22.40
C GLY A 360 -16.03 -23.62 21.32
N SER A 361 -17.18 -22.97 21.13
CA SER A 361 -18.20 -23.40 20.17
C SER A 361 -17.83 -23.09 18.71
N HIS A 362 -17.01 -22.08 18.48
CA HIS A 362 -16.56 -21.64 17.15
C HIS A 362 -15.28 -20.81 17.27
N LEU A 363 -14.53 -20.65 16.18
CA LEU A 363 -13.54 -19.59 16.05
C LEU A 363 -14.19 -18.42 15.34
N HIS A 364 -14.30 -17.27 16.00
CA HIS A 364 -14.55 -16.01 15.32
C HIS A 364 -13.20 -15.45 14.85
N LEU A 365 -13.05 -15.28 13.53
CA LEU A 365 -11.87 -14.69 12.92
C LEU A 365 -12.20 -13.30 12.36
N GLY A 366 -11.64 -12.25 12.98
CA GLY A 366 -11.67 -10.90 12.45
C GLY A 366 -10.38 -10.57 11.70
N ILE A 367 -10.48 -9.92 10.54
CA ILE A 367 -9.32 -9.42 9.78
C ILE A 367 -9.50 -7.94 9.49
N THR A 368 -8.48 -7.14 9.78
CA THR A 368 -8.51 -5.70 9.48
C THR A 368 -7.14 -5.15 9.09
N LYS A 369 -7.14 -4.13 8.22
CA LYS A 369 -5.97 -3.25 7.97
C LYS A 369 -6.05 -1.92 8.71
N LYS A 370 -7.16 -1.64 9.37
CA LYS A 370 -7.31 -0.43 10.17
C LYS A 370 -6.57 -0.60 11.49
N ALA A 371 -6.02 0.50 11.98
CA ALA A 371 -5.56 0.56 13.35
C ALA A 371 -6.78 0.45 14.29
N ILE A 372 -6.85 -0.67 15.00
CA ILE A 372 -7.82 -0.89 16.07
C ILE A 372 -7.10 -0.75 17.42
N THR A 373 -7.82 -0.32 18.46
CA THR A 373 -7.32 -0.25 19.84
C THR A 373 -7.90 -1.35 20.73
N SER A 374 -8.88 -2.09 20.22
CA SER A 374 -9.54 -3.21 20.89
C SER A 374 -9.92 -4.28 19.87
N SER A 375 -9.87 -5.55 20.26
CA SER A 375 -10.26 -6.69 19.42
C SER A 375 -11.74 -6.70 19.02
N VAL A 376 -12.59 -5.95 19.74
CA VAL A 376 -14.04 -5.85 19.49
C VAL A 376 -14.46 -4.47 18.96
N GLN A 377 -13.49 -3.63 18.57
CA GLN A 377 -13.77 -2.31 18.04
C GLN A 377 -14.64 -2.40 16.78
N SER A 378 -15.72 -1.62 16.70
CA SER A 378 -16.66 -1.64 15.58
C SER A 378 -17.28 -3.02 15.27
N GLY A 379 -17.38 -3.92 16.26
CA GLY A 379 -17.83 -5.30 16.03
C GLY A 379 -19.28 -5.48 15.56
N TYR A 380 -20.08 -4.40 15.58
CA TYR A 380 -21.46 -4.39 15.08
C TYR A 380 -21.68 -3.26 14.05
N SER A 381 -20.62 -2.76 13.43
CA SER A 381 -20.67 -1.60 12.53
C SER A 381 -20.03 -1.90 11.18
N ASP A 382 -20.82 -1.77 10.12
CA ASP A 382 -20.34 -1.82 8.73
C ASP A 382 -19.69 -0.48 8.33
N ASP A 383 -18.60 -0.12 9.02
CA ASP A 383 -17.83 1.11 8.77
C ASP A 383 -16.53 0.82 7.98
N GLY A 384 -16.42 -0.39 7.44
CA GLY A 384 -15.24 -0.92 6.75
C GLY A 384 -14.04 -1.16 7.66
N THR A 385 -14.21 -1.17 8.99
CA THR A 385 -13.14 -1.55 9.92
C THR A 385 -12.72 -2.98 9.69
N TRP A 386 -13.67 -3.89 9.57
CA TRP A 386 -13.38 -5.29 9.34
C TRP A 386 -13.47 -5.64 7.85
N LEU A 387 -12.78 -6.68 7.45
CA LEU A 387 -12.72 -7.22 6.10
C LEU A 387 -13.27 -8.63 6.09
N ASP A 388 -13.86 -9.05 4.97
CA ASP A 388 -14.34 -10.42 4.78
C ASP A 388 -13.19 -11.44 4.86
N PRO A 389 -13.08 -12.26 5.93
CA PRO A 389 -11.97 -13.17 6.10
C PRO A 389 -11.91 -14.25 5.01
N ILE A 390 -13.06 -14.70 4.50
CA ILE A 390 -13.12 -15.72 3.45
C ILE A 390 -12.54 -15.17 2.17
N LYS A 391 -12.90 -13.93 1.81
CA LYS A 391 -12.37 -13.26 0.62
C LYS A 391 -10.87 -13.05 0.73
N ILE A 392 -10.39 -12.47 1.83
CA ILE A 392 -8.98 -12.16 2.03
C ILE A 392 -8.11 -13.43 1.97
N ILE A 393 -8.48 -14.47 2.71
CA ILE A 393 -7.71 -15.73 2.73
C ILE A 393 -7.72 -16.39 1.36
N LYS A 394 -8.88 -16.44 0.68
CA LYS A 394 -9.00 -17.08 -0.64
C LYS A 394 -8.20 -16.37 -1.71
N GLU A 395 -8.24 -15.04 -1.75
CA GLU A 395 -7.43 -14.24 -2.68
C GLU A 395 -5.93 -14.46 -2.41
N GLY A 396 -5.54 -14.48 -1.13
CA GLY A 396 -4.15 -14.72 -0.73
C GLY A 396 -3.61 -16.14 -0.94
N ILE A 397 -4.48 -17.16 -1.02
CA ILE A 397 -4.11 -18.54 -1.36
C ILE A 397 -3.89 -18.73 -2.88
N ASN A 398 -4.52 -17.89 -3.69
CA ASN A 398 -4.50 -17.99 -5.16
C ASN A 398 -3.39 -17.14 -5.81
N ASN A 399 -2.74 -16.29 -5.01
CA ASN A 399 -1.52 -15.56 -5.36
C ASN A 399 -0.28 -16.38 -4.95
#